data_AF-A0A439TNT8-F1
#
_entry.id   AF-A0A439TNT8-F1
#
_cell.length_a   1.000
_cell.length_b   1.000
_cell.length_c   1.000
_cell.angle_alpha   90.00
_cell.angle_beta   90.00
_cell.angle_gamma   90.00
#
_symmetry.space_group_name_H-M   'P 1'
#
loop_
_entity.id
_entity.type
_entity.pdbx_description
1 polymer ?
#
loop_
_entity_poly.entity_id
_entity_poly.type
_entity_poly.pdbx_seq_one_letter_code
_entity_poly.pdbx_strand_id
1 'polypeptide(L)'
;MTHTEPCQVIAFPLILRVGKIRDVATKMLAKSTDRHAESYRDQVTAALLCHLSRIGIPQGEQDKQLTTFWSAVQTEIIRQSYRQQA
;
A
#
# COMPACT_ATOMS: atom_id res chain seq x y z
N MET A 1 -4.22 6.13 -41.41
CA MET A 1 -4.25 5.01 -40.46
C MET A 1 -3.44 5.42 -39.25
N THR A 2 -4.07 5.82 -38.16
CA THR A 2 -3.36 6.19 -36.92
C THR A 2 -3.05 4.90 -36.17
N HIS A 3 -1.78 4.50 -36.17
CA HIS A 3 -1.30 3.36 -35.38
C HIS A 3 -1.13 3.84 -33.95
N THR A 4 -2.05 3.45 -33.06
CA THR A 4 -1.95 3.76 -31.64
C THR A 4 -1.28 2.56 -30.97
N GLU A 5 0.04 2.62 -30.79
CA GLU A 5 0.75 1.59 -30.04
C GLU A 5 0.26 1.58 -28.57
N PRO A 6 0.12 0.40 -27.95
CA PRO A 6 -0.35 0.30 -26.58
C PRO A 6 0.66 0.97 -25.63
N CYS A 7 0.29 2.12 -25.08
CA CYS A 7 1.09 2.82 -24.07
C CYS A 7 0.96 2.11 -22.72
N GLN A 8 2.06 1.51 -22.24
CA GLN A 8 2.12 0.88 -20.92
C GLN A 8 2.62 1.87 -19.86
N VAL A 9 1.81 2.12 -18.83
CA VAL A 9 2.22 2.91 -17.67
C VAL A 9 2.94 2.03 -16.65
N ILE A 10 4.18 2.39 -16.30
CA ILE A 10 4.97 1.71 -15.27
C ILE A 10 5.04 2.62 -14.04
N ALA A 11 4.22 2.33 -13.03
CA ALA A 11 4.25 3.07 -11.77
C ALA A 11 5.40 2.61 -10.87
N PHE A 12 5.94 3.54 -10.06
CA PHE A 12 6.91 3.17 -9.03
C PHE A 12 6.28 2.17 -8.03
N PRO A 13 6.85 0.96 -7.87
CA PRO A 13 6.23 -0.13 -7.11
C PRO A 13 5.91 0.25 -5.67
N LEU A 14 4.72 -0.13 -5.19
CA LEU A 14 4.31 0.16 -3.81
C LEU A 14 5.25 -0.45 -2.76
N ILE A 15 5.81 -1.64 -3.02
CA ILE A 15 6.74 -2.31 -2.12
C ILE A 15 8.03 -1.52 -1.88
N LEU A 16 8.47 -0.71 -2.85
CA LEU A 16 9.68 0.10 -2.73
C LEU A 16 9.42 1.43 -2.02
N ARG A 17 8.16 1.75 -1.67
CA ARG A 17 7.80 2.97 -0.92
C ARG A 17 8.03 2.77 0.58
N VAL A 18 9.25 2.45 0.97
CA VAL A 18 9.65 2.08 2.34
C VAL A 18 9.21 3.12 3.37
N GLY A 19 9.37 4.42 3.07
CA GLY A 19 8.92 5.49 3.97
C GLY A 19 7.41 5.42 4.27
N LYS A 20 6.59 5.15 3.25
CA LYS A 20 5.14 4.99 3.42
C LYS A 20 4.79 3.70 4.16
N ILE A 21 5.49 2.61 3.89
CA ILE A 21 5.31 1.33 4.60
C ILE A 21 5.56 1.51 6.10
N ARG A 22 6.67 2.18 6.47
CA ARG A 22 7.01 2.47 7.87
C ARG A 22 5.98 3.36 8.55
N ASP A 23 5.58 4.44 7.89
CA ASP A 23 4.56 5.37 8.41
C ASP A 23 3.21 4.70 8.64
N VAL A 24 2.74 3.89 7.68
CA VAL A 24 1.48 3.14 7.81
C VAL A 24 1.58 2.11 8.94
N ALA A 25 2.70 1.39 9.06
CA ALA A 25 2.93 0.45 10.16
C ALA A 25 2.90 1.14 11.53
N THR A 26 3.57 2.29 11.67
CA THR A 26 3.54 3.08 12.91
C THR A 26 2.13 3.55 13.23
N LYS A 27 1.38 4.04 12.23
CA LYS A 27 -0.01 4.50 12.41
C LYS A 27 -0.98 3.37 12.74
N MET A 28 -0.74 2.17 12.21
CA MET A 28 -1.46 0.94 12.55
C MET A 28 -1.23 0.58 14.02
N LEU A 29 0.03 0.54 14.47
CA LEU A 29 0.40 0.25 15.86
C LEU A 29 -0.15 1.29 16.85
N ALA A 30 -0.31 2.54 16.43
CA ALA A 30 -0.87 3.60 17.25
C ALA A 30 -2.41 3.51 17.41
N LYS A 31 -3.10 2.60 16.71
CA LYS A 31 -4.56 2.44 16.87
C LYS A 31 -4.85 1.63 18.14
N SER A 32 -5.71 2.19 18.98
CA SER A 32 -6.09 1.60 20.28
C SER A 32 -7.08 0.46 20.18
N THR A 33 -7.80 0.33 19.05
CA THR A 33 -8.79 -0.73 18.84
C THR A 33 -8.66 -1.30 17.44
N ASP A 34 -9.01 -2.59 17.30
CA ASP A 34 -8.99 -3.30 16.03
C ASP A 34 -9.88 -2.61 14.99
N ARG A 35 -11.06 -2.13 15.41
CA ARG A 35 -11.99 -1.40 14.52
C ARG A 35 -11.38 -0.12 13.95
N HIS A 36 -10.58 0.61 14.74
CA HIS A 36 -9.87 1.79 14.24
C HIS A 36 -8.72 1.42 13.30
N ALA A 37 -8.06 0.29 13.52
CA ALA A 37 -7.04 -0.24 12.63
C ALA A 37 -7.63 -0.68 11.28
N GLU A 38 -8.76 -1.39 11.29
CA GLU A 38 -9.51 -1.79 10.08
C GLU A 38 -9.95 -0.57 9.28
N SER A 39 -10.63 0.39 9.91
CA SER A 39 -11.07 1.60 9.21
C SER A 39 -9.89 2.38 8.60
N TYR A 40 -8.74 2.42 9.29
CA TYR A 40 -7.54 3.06 8.76
C TYR A 40 -6.95 2.28 7.57
N ARG A 41 -6.92 0.95 7.65
CA ARG A 41 -6.52 0.06 6.55
C ARG A 41 -7.37 0.30 5.30
N ASP A 42 -8.69 0.42 5.46
CA ASP A 42 -9.61 0.67 4.36
C ASP A 42 -9.35 2.04 3.70
N GLN A 43 -9.13 3.08 4.51
CA GLN A 43 -8.79 4.41 4.00
C GLN A 43 -7.49 4.41 3.20
N VAL A 44 -6.44 3.76 3.71
CA VAL A 44 -5.15 3.66 3.00
C VAL A 44 -5.32 2.87 1.70
N THR A 45 -6.08 1.78 1.73
CA THR A 45 -6.36 0.95 0.56
C THR A 45 -7.11 1.74 -0.51
N ALA A 46 -8.21 2.40 -0.14
CA ALA A 46 -8.98 3.22 -1.07
C ALA A 46 -8.14 4.33 -1.71
N ALA A 47 -7.29 5.01 -0.93
CA ALA A 47 -6.41 6.05 -1.44
C ALA A 47 -5.37 5.52 -2.44
N LEU A 48 -4.80 4.33 -2.19
CA LEU A 48 -3.86 3.69 -3.10
C LEU A 48 -4.53 3.24 -4.40
N LEU A 49 -5.68 2.57 -4.32
CA LEU A 49 -6.46 2.15 -5.49
C LEU A 49 -6.91 3.35 -6.34
N CYS A 50 -7.40 4.41 -5.71
CA CYS A 50 -7.77 5.65 -6.40
C CYS A 50 -6.58 6.23 -7.17
N HIS A 51 -5.40 6.29 -6.55
CA HIS A 51 -4.19 6.77 -7.21
C HIS A 51 -3.77 5.89 -8.39
N LEU A 52 -3.73 4.57 -8.21
CA LEU A 52 -3.33 3.62 -9.25
C LEU A 52 -4.31 3.61 -10.43
N SER A 53 -5.61 3.68 -10.15
CA SER A 53 -6.64 3.82 -11.17
C SER A 53 -6.50 5.12 -11.95
N ARG A 54 -6.25 6.24 -11.26
CA ARG A 54 -6.08 7.56 -11.89
C ARG A 54 -4.92 7.60 -12.88
N ILE A 55 -3.84 6.86 -12.62
CA ILE A 55 -2.67 6.79 -13.51
C ILE A 55 -2.77 5.65 -14.54
N GLY A 56 -3.91 4.95 -14.61
CA GLY A 56 -4.19 3.95 -15.64
C GLY A 56 -3.61 2.55 -15.38
N ILE A 57 -3.26 2.20 -14.13
CA ILE A 57 -2.81 0.84 -13.81
C ILE A 57 -4.00 -0.13 -13.89
N PRO A 58 -3.89 -1.27 -14.60
CA PRO A 58 -4.96 -2.28 -14.67
C PRO A 58 -5.28 -2.90 -13.31
N GLN A 59 -6.55 -3.25 -13.06
CA GLN A 59 -7.00 -3.80 -11.76
C GLN A 59 -6.18 -4.99 -11.26
N GLY A 60 -5.88 -5.97 -12.12
CA GLY A 60 -5.08 -7.13 -11.73
C GLY A 60 -3.65 -6.78 -11.29
N GLU A 61 -3.10 -5.65 -11.74
CA GLU A 61 -1.81 -5.14 -11.27
C GLU A 61 -1.97 -4.31 -9.98
N GLN A 62 -3.10 -3.61 -9.82
CA GLN A 62 -3.44 -2.92 -8.57
C GLN A 62 -3.51 -3.92 -7.40
N ASP A 63 -4.20 -5.05 -7.59
CA ASP A 63 -4.39 -6.08 -6.55
C ASP A 63 -3.06 -6.72 -6.14
N LYS A 64 -2.18 -6.99 -7.10
CA LYS A 64 -0.83 -7.49 -6.84
C LYS A 64 -0.03 -6.50 -6.01
N GLN A 65 0.04 -5.24 -6.46
CA GLN A 65 0.79 -4.21 -5.74
C GLN A 65 0.23 -3.95 -4.34
N LEU A 66 -1.09 -3.99 -4.17
CA LEU A 66 -1.76 -3.81 -2.89
C LEU A 66 -1.46 -4.96 -1.93
N THR A 67 -1.55 -6.21 -2.42
CA THR A 67 -1.20 -7.41 -1.63
C THR A 67 0.24 -7.33 -1.17
N THR A 68 1.18 -7.06 -2.08
CA THR A 68 2.60 -6.93 -1.75
C THR A 68 2.86 -5.80 -0.76
N PHE A 69 2.19 -4.65 -0.91
CA PHE A 69 2.30 -3.53 0.02
C PHE A 69 1.85 -3.91 1.44
N TRP A 70 0.68 -4.54 1.59
CA TRP A 70 0.18 -4.92 2.91
C TRP A 70 1.00 -6.03 3.58
N SER A 71 1.53 -6.98 2.81
CA SER A 71 2.50 -7.95 3.34
C SER A 71 3.74 -7.26 3.90
N ALA A 72 4.29 -6.28 3.19
CA ALA A 72 5.44 -5.51 3.66
C ALA A 72 5.11 -4.65 4.90
N VAL A 73 3.92 -4.05 4.95
CA VAL A 73 3.43 -3.33 6.15
C VAL A 73 3.32 -4.27 7.34
N GLN A 74 2.79 -5.48 7.16
CA GLN A 74 2.69 -6.47 8.23
C GLN A 74 4.07 -6.86 8.77
N THR A 75 5.03 -7.14 7.89
CA THR A 75 6.43 -7.39 8.30
C THR A 75 7.00 -6.22 9.09
N GLU A 76 6.73 -4.99 8.65
CA GLU A 76 7.22 -3.79 9.31
C GLU A 76 6.55 -3.54 10.67
N ILE A 77 5.25 -3.85 10.83
CA ILE A 77 4.54 -3.82 12.12
C ILE A 77 5.22 -4.77 13.10
N ILE A 78 5.50 -6.00 12.68
CA ILE A 78 6.19 -7.01 13.50
C ILE A 78 7.58 -6.50 13.90
N ARG A 79 8.34 -5.94 12.96
CA ARG A 79 9.66 -5.38 13.24
C ARG A 79 9.62 -4.22 14.26
N GLN A 80 8.62 -3.35 14.15
CA GLN A 80 8.46 -2.21 15.06
C GLN A 80 7.97 -2.64 16.45
N SER A 81 7.09 -3.63 16.55
CA SER A 81 6.60 -4.12 17.85
C SER A 81 7.72 -4.71 18.70
N TYR A 82 8.63 -5.49 18.10
CA TYR A 82 9.82 -6.00 18.81
C TYR A 82 10.77 -4.88 19.25
N ARG A 83 10.91 -3.80 18.47
CA ARG A 83 11.76 -2.66 18.82
C ARG A 83 11.19 -1.84 19.99
N GLN A 84 9.87 -1.81 20.18
CA GLN A 84 9.25 -1.10 21.30
C GLN A 84 9.34 -1.87 22.63
N GLN A 85 9.65 -3.17 22.60
CA GLN A 85 9.76 -4.03 23.78
C GLN A 85 11.21 -4.18 24.31
N ALA A 86 12.20 -3.68 23.59
CA ALA A 86 13.63 -3.71 23.94
C ALA A 86 14.09 -2.35 24.48
#